data_AF-A0A4V0WYU6-F1
#
_entry.id   AF-A0A4V0WYU6-F1
#
_cell.length_a   1.000
_cell.length_b   1.000
_cell.length_c   1.000
_cell.angle_alpha   90.00
_cell.angle_beta   90.00
_cell.angle_gamma   90.00
#
_symmetry.space_group_name_H-M   'P 1'
#
loop_
_entity.id
_entity.type
_entity.pdbx_description
1 polymer ?
#
loop_
_entity_poly.entity_id
_entity_poly.type
_entity_poly.pdbx_seq_one_letter_code
_entity_poly.pdbx_strand_id
1 'polypeptide(L)'
;MLALTGIFFLSGCAERLNIEGAKLATQSPQSFVDGDATYELSQQIPAEAITLVVEYVDALNYALDTGDLRRFNKSAKSSCTCLKPAIGVKELYRDAVVVGGRYEITQLKPISISENRLTIQLFLERSTALLLNLESGVASKIPGVASNATFDIEISQNVWQIASSSL
;
A
#
# COMPACT_ATOMS: atom_id res chain seq x y z
N MET A 1 26.96 40.62 -39.57
CA MET A 1 25.78 40.44 -38.70
C MET A 1 26.08 39.31 -37.74
N LEU A 2 26.11 39.61 -36.45
CA LEU A 2 26.38 38.67 -35.35
C LEU A 2 25.12 37.85 -34.99
N ALA A 3 25.37 36.63 -34.52
CA ALA A 3 24.52 35.79 -33.64
C ALA A 3 23.22 35.22 -34.26
N LEU A 4 22.77 34.00 -33.98
CA LEU A 4 23.02 33.11 -32.84
C LEU A 4 22.72 31.66 -33.29
N THR A 5 23.69 30.77 -33.13
CA THR A 5 23.52 29.31 -33.18
C THR A 5 22.84 28.83 -31.90
N GLY A 6 21.80 27.99 -32.03
CA GLY A 6 21.16 27.30 -30.90
C GLY A 6 20.88 25.85 -31.25
N ILE A 7 21.79 24.96 -30.88
CA ILE A 7 21.59 23.51 -30.88
C ILE A 7 21.01 23.16 -29.51
N PHE A 8 19.81 22.57 -29.47
CA PHE A 8 19.25 22.02 -28.24
C PHE A 8 19.76 20.59 -28.04
N PHE A 9 20.84 20.43 -27.26
CA PHE A 9 21.20 19.16 -26.65
C PHE A 9 20.44 19.03 -25.31
N LEU A 10 19.44 18.14 -25.25
CA LEU A 10 18.86 17.70 -23.98
C LEU A 10 19.69 16.52 -23.44
N SER A 11 20.91 16.81 -22.97
CA SER A 11 21.66 15.90 -22.10
C SER A 11 21.41 16.30 -20.65
N GLY A 12 20.38 15.71 -20.04
CA GLY A 12 20.14 15.79 -18.60
C GLY A 12 20.35 14.43 -17.97
N CYS A 13 21.60 14.08 -17.66
CA CYS A 13 21.87 13.06 -16.65
C CYS A 13 21.48 13.68 -15.30
N ALA A 14 20.34 13.28 -14.74
CA ALA A 14 20.04 13.59 -13.36
C ALA A 14 21.00 12.76 -12.48
N GLU A 15 22.02 13.44 -11.96
CA GLU A 15 22.85 12.96 -10.88
C GLU A 15 21.97 12.49 -9.71
N ARG A 16 22.38 11.37 -9.11
CA ARG A 16 21.77 10.83 -7.90
C ARG A 16 21.84 11.88 -6.78
N LEU A 17 20.71 12.51 -6.49
CA LEU A 17 20.49 13.14 -5.19
C LEU A 17 20.00 12.05 -4.24
N ASN A 18 20.79 11.78 -3.19
CA ASN A 18 20.34 11.08 -2.00
C ASN A 18 19.03 11.74 -1.53
N ILE A 19 17.90 11.05 -1.69
CA ILE A 19 16.65 11.43 -1.07
C ILE A 19 16.72 10.95 0.38
N GLU A 20 17.46 11.71 1.17
CA GLU A 20 17.34 11.72 2.62
C GLU A 20 16.29 12.77 2.96
N GLY A 21 15.10 12.33 3.37
CA GLY A 21 14.09 13.25 3.90
C GLY A 21 12.64 12.93 3.53
N ALA A 22 12.10 11.83 4.06
CA ALA A 22 10.74 11.92 4.61
C ALA A 22 10.89 12.45 6.04
N LYS A 23 10.97 13.77 6.20
CA LYS A 23 10.81 14.43 7.51
C LYS A 23 9.39 14.16 7.97
N LEU A 24 9.23 13.18 8.88
CA LEU A 24 8.06 13.12 9.74
C LEU A 24 7.94 14.47 10.45
N ALA A 25 6.79 15.11 10.30
CA ALA A 25 6.52 16.39 10.94
C ALA A 25 6.66 16.22 12.46
N THR A 26 7.67 16.86 13.04
CA THR A 26 7.83 16.96 14.49
C THR A 26 6.67 17.77 15.04
N GLN A 27 5.66 17.09 15.59
CA GLN A 27 4.64 17.72 16.41
C GLN A 27 5.26 18.10 17.76
N SER A 28 5.00 19.34 18.17
CA SER A 28 5.41 19.96 19.44
C SER A 28 4.84 19.20 20.65
N PRO A 29 5.51 19.16 21.82
CA PRO A 29 5.14 18.27 22.92
C PRO A 29 3.91 18.79 23.65
N GLN A 30 2.74 18.22 23.38
CA GLN A 30 1.58 18.28 24.28
C GLN A 30 1.47 16.96 25.04
N SER A 31 1.80 17.05 26.33
CA SER A 31 1.49 16.14 27.43
C SER A 31 1.00 14.73 27.05
N PHE A 32 1.91 13.77 27.11
CA PHE A 32 1.62 12.35 27.14
C PHE A 32 0.75 12.01 28.35
N VAL A 33 -0.52 11.68 28.08
CA VAL A 33 -1.36 10.95 29.02
C VAL A 33 -1.88 9.73 28.27
N ASP A 34 -1.46 8.57 28.78
CA ASP A 34 -1.84 7.20 28.43
C ASP A 34 -1.22 6.58 27.16
N GLY A 35 -0.13 5.84 27.39
CA GLY A 35 0.23 4.59 26.71
C GLY A 35 0.17 4.56 25.19
N ASP A 36 1.22 5.07 24.54
CA ASP A 36 1.55 4.84 23.13
C ASP A 36 1.87 3.36 22.87
N ALA A 37 0.83 2.54 22.75
CA ALA A 37 0.95 1.14 22.37
C ALA A 37 1.43 0.97 20.91
N THR A 38 1.35 2.03 20.09
CA THR A 38 1.67 1.95 18.65
C THR A 38 3.18 1.94 18.41
N TYR A 39 3.96 2.69 19.19
CA TYR A 39 5.43 2.72 19.07
C TYR A 39 6.11 1.44 19.61
N GLU A 40 5.66 0.95 20.76
CA GLU A 40 6.21 -0.27 21.41
C GLU A 40 5.95 -1.56 20.62
N LEU A 41 4.81 -1.67 19.92
CA LEU A 41 4.46 -2.87 19.12
C LEU A 41 5.32 -3.01 17.85
N SER A 42 5.88 -1.93 17.32
CA SER A 42 6.75 -1.97 16.13
C SER A 42 8.08 -2.69 16.38
N GLN A 43 8.52 -2.82 17.64
CA GLN A 43 9.76 -3.49 17.98
C GLN A 43 9.66 -5.03 18.01
N GLN A 44 8.45 -5.59 18.01
CA GLN A 44 8.25 -7.05 18.06
C GLN A 44 8.10 -7.67 16.68
N ILE A 45 7.65 -6.91 15.68
CA ILE A 45 7.43 -7.41 14.32
C ILE A 45 8.73 -7.27 13.51
N PRO A 46 9.24 -8.34 12.87
CA PRO A 46 10.39 -8.25 11.98
C PRO A 46 10.19 -7.18 10.89
N ALA A 47 11.23 -6.39 10.62
CA ALA A 47 11.17 -5.30 9.64
C ALA A 47 10.80 -5.80 8.23
N GLU A 48 11.23 -7.01 7.87
CA GLU A 48 10.90 -7.68 6.62
C GLU A 48 9.39 -7.96 6.52
N ALA A 49 8.76 -8.35 7.63
CA ALA A 49 7.33 -8.59 7.67
C ALA A 49 6.53 -7.28 7.56
N ILE A 50 6.99 -6.20 8.21
CA ILE A 50 6.39 -4.86 8.05
C ILE A 50 6.48 -4.43 6.59
N THR A 51 7.65 -4.62 5.96
CA THR A 51 7.89 -4.27 4.56
C THR A 51 6.91 -4.99 3.63
N LEU A 52 6.68 -6.29 3.83
CA LEU A 52 5.71 -7.05 3.04
C LEU A 52 4.29 -6.49 3.13
N VAL A 53 3.86 -6.10 4.33
CA VAL A 53 2.51 -5.56 4.53
C VAL A 53 2.37 -4.20 3.85
N VAL A 54 3.38 -3.34 3.98
CA VAL A 54 3.41 -2.04 3.29
C VAL A 54 3.40 -2.25 1.77
N GLU A 55 4.25 -3.13 1.24
CA GLU A 55 4.30 -3.43 -0.19
C GLU A 55 2.99 -4.03 -0.72
N TYR A 56 2.31 -4.86 0.09
CA TYR A 56 1.00 -5.39 -0.23
C TYR A 56 -0.04 -4.26 -0.36
N VAL A 57 -0.10 -3.34 0.60
CA VAL A 57 -1.04 -2.21 0.58
C VAL A 57 -0.72 -1.23 -0.55
N ASP A 58 0.56 -0.98 -0.81
CA ASP A 58 1.00 -0.18 -1.95
C ASP A 58 0.61 -0.82 -3.29
N ALA A 59 0.74 -2.14 -3.41
CA ALA A 59 0.33 -2.87 -4.58
C ALA A 59 -1.20 -2.85 -4.77
N LEU A 60 -1.96 -2.93 -3.68
CA LEU A 60 -3.42 -2.78 -3.69
C LEU A 60 -3.84 -1.37 -4.13
N ASN A 61 -3.19 -0.34 -3.61
CA ASN A 61 -3.43 1.05 -4.01
C ASN A 61 -3.10 1.29 -5.47
N TYR A 62 -1.97 0.76 -5.95
CA TYR A 62 -1.60 0.83 -7.37
C TYR A 62 -2.65 0.16 -8.26
N ALA A 63 -3.13 -1.02 -7.86
CA ALA A 63 -4.20 -1.72 -8.56
C ALA A 63 -5.52 -0.93 -8.55
N LEU A 64 -5.86 -0.29 -7.43
CA LEU A 64 -7.06 0.55 -7.33
C LEU A 64 -6.99 1.78 -8.25
N ASP A 65 -5.83 2.40 -8.39
CA ASP A 65 -5.62 3.61 -9.20
C ASP A 65 -5.53 3.31 -10.70
N THR A 66 -4.94 2.18 -11.07
CA THR A 66 -4.58 1.87 -12.46
C THR A 66 -5.39 0.74 -13.09
N GLY A 67 -6.05 -0.09 -12.28
CA GLY A 67 -6.61 -1.37 -12.71
C GLY A 67 -5.56 -2.47 -12.98
N ASP A 68 -4.26 -2.19 -12.85
CA ASP A 68 -3.19 -3.17 -13.10
C ASP A 68 -2.93 -4.05 -11.87
N LEU A 69 -3.31 -5.32 -12.00
CA LEU A 69 -3.21 -6.32 -10.95
C LEU A 69 -1.84 -7.00 -10.85
N ARG A 70 -0.89 -6.75 -11.77
CA ARG A 70 0.37 -7.51 -11.82
C ARG A 70 1.21 -7.38 -10.57
N ARG A 71 1.28 -6.18 -9.99
CA ARG A 71 2.02 -5.94 -8.73
C ARG A 71 1.28 -6.58 -7.56
N PHE A 72 -0.04 -6.42 -7.50
CA PHE A 72 -0.86 -6.98 -6.42
C PHE A 72 -0.82 -8.52 -6.40
N ASN A 73 -0.92 -9.18 -7.55
CA ASN A 73 -0.85 -10.64 -7.62
C ASN A 73 0.53 -11.23 -7.21
N LYS A 74 1.57 -10.40 -7.14
CA LYS A 74 2.92 -10.80 -6.72
C LYS A 74 3.20 -10.51 -5.24
N SER A 75 2.35 -9.77 -4.54
CA SER A 75 2.60 -9.38 -3.15
C SER A 75 2.35 -10.49 -2.12
N ALA A 76 1.76 -11.60 -2.54
CA ALA A 76 1.45 -12.75 -1.69
C ALA A 76 1.55 -14.08 -2.45
N LYS A 77 1.41 -15.21 -1.75
CA LYS A 77 1.25 -16.52 -2.39
C LYS A 77 0.02 -16.50 -3.31
N SER A 78 0.11 -17.17 -4.45
CA SER A 78 -0.98 -17.23 -5.44
C SER A 78 -2.28 -17.85 -4.91
N SER A 79 -2.19 -18.70 -3.87
CA SER A 79 -3.34 -19.28 -3.17
C SER A 79 -3.89 -18.40 -2.04
N CYS A 80 -3.26 -17.25 -1.77
CA CYS A 80 -3.67 -16.39 -0.68
C CYS A 80 -5.04 -15.78 -0.94
N THR A 81 -5.95 -15.98 0.01
CA THR A 81 -7.26 -15.32 0.07
C THR A 81 -7.14 -13.79 0.15
N CYS A 82 -5.99 -13.26 0.57
CA CYS A 82 -5.66 -11.85 0.54
C CYS A 82 -5.65 -11.27 -0.89
N LEU A 83 -5.51 -12.10 -1.93
CA LEU A 83 -5.57 -11.63 -3.32
C LEU A 83 -7.01 -11.50 -3.87
N LYS A 84 -8.05 -11.90 -3.12
CA LYS A 84 -9.46 -11.75 -3.54
C LYS A 84 -9.87 -10.33 -3.97
N PRO A 85 -9.37 -9.23 -3.38
CA PRO A 85 -9.66 -7.88 -3.84
C PRO A 85 -9.35 -7.63 -5.32
N ALA A 86 -8.46 -8.41 -5.94
CA ALA A 86 -8.15 -8.34 -7.37
C ALA A 86 -9.40 -8.52 -8.25
N ILE A 87 -10.35 -9.36 -7.81
CA ILE A 87 -11.61 -9.59 -8.53
C ILE A 87 -12.44 -8.31 -8.53
N GLY A 88 -12.60 -7.67 -7.37
CA GLY A 88 -13.35 -6.42 -7.25
C GLY A 88 -12.71 -5.30 -8.07
N VAL A 89 -11.38 -5.16 -8.07
CA VAL A 89 -10.68 -4.18 -8.92
C VAL A 89 -10.94 -4.45 -10.40
N LYS A 90 -10.84 -5.71 -10.84
CA LYS A 90 -11.13 -6.09 -12.23
C LYS A 90 -12.57 -5.76 -12.64
N GLU A 91 -13.52 -5.98 -11.74
CA GLU A 91 -14.93 -5.66 -11.96
C GLU A 91 -15.15 -4.15 -12.07
N LEU A 92 -14.52 -3.36 -11.19
CA LEU A 92 -14.59 -1.90 -11.23
C LEU A 92 -14.05 -1.32 -12.55
N TYR A 93 -12.96 -1.90 -13.08
CA TYR A 93 -12.31 -1.43 -14.31
C TYR A 93 -12.89 -2.02 -15.61
N ARG A 94 -14.01 -2.74 -15.54
CA ARG A 94 -14.63 -3.36 -16.73
C ARG A 94 -15.22 -2.32 -17.68
N ASP A 95 -15.99 -1.39 -17.14
CA ASP A 95 -16.75 -0.35 -17.87
C ASP A 95 -16.61 1.03 -17.21
N ALA A 96 -15.72 1.15 -16.22
CA ALA A 96 -15.51 2.37 -15.46
C ALA A 96 -14.02 2.55 -15.11
N VAL A 97 -13.69 3.72 -14.58
CA VAL A 97 -12.40 3.99 -13.94
C VAL A 97 -12.63 4.48 -12.53
N VAL A 98 -11.71 4.15 -11.62
CA VAL A 98 -11.73 4.64 -10.26
C VAL A 98 -10.92 5.93 -10.19
N VAL A 99 -11.46 6.94 -9.51
CA VAL A 99 -10.78 8.22 -9.26
C VAL A 99 -10.74 8.47 -7.76
N GLY A 100 -9.53 8.69 -7.24
CA GLY A 100 -9.30 8.81 -5.80
C GLY A 100 -9.47 7.48 -5.08
N GLY A 101 -9.69 7.55 -3.76
CA GLY A 101 -9.62 6.38 -2.89
C GLY A 101 -8.19 5.93 -2.64
N ARG A 102 -7.91 5.61 -1.38
CA ARG A 102 -6.63 5.07 -0.95
C ARG A 102 -6.86 4.23 0.29
N TYR A 103 -6.21 3.08 0.34
CA TYR A 103 -6.07 2.27 1.53
C TYR A 103 -4.88 2.77 2.36
N GLU A 104 -5.14 3.03 3.63
CA GLU A 104 -4.15 3.44 4.62
C GLU A 104 -4.12 2.43 5.75
N ILE A 105 -2.90 2.04 6.16
CA ILE A 105 -2.70 1.19 7.33
C ILE A 105 -2.90 2.07 8.55
N THR A 106 -3.96 1.79 9.32
CA THR A 106 -4.23 2.53 10.56
C THR A 106 -3.61 1.86 11.77
N GLN A 107 -3.49 0.52 11.74
CA GLN A 107 -2.88 -0.25 12.81
C GLN A 107 -2.33 -1.59 12.30
N LEU A 108 -1.22 -2.02 12.89
CA LEU A 108 -0.72 -3.39 12.81
C LEU A 108 -0.66 -3.96 14.23
N LYS A 109 -1.27 -5.12 14.44
CA LYS A 109 -1.28 -5.80 15.73
C LYS A 109 -0.72 -7.22 15.59
N PRO A 110 0.42 -7.55 16.22
CA PRO A 110 0.88 -8.92 16.26
C PRO A 110 -0.08 -9.78 17.10
N ILE A 111 -0.44 -10.94 16.57
CA ILE A 111 -1.23 -11.97 17.26
C ILE A 111 -0.31 -13.08 17.76
N SER A 112 0.61 -13.54 16.91
CA SER A 112 1.62 -14.54 17.28
C SER A 112 2.90 -14.31 16.52
N ILE A 113 4.04 -14.50 17.18
CA ILE A 113 5.38 -14.32 16.59
C ILE A 113 6.20 -15.55 16.95
N SER A 114 6.82 -16.15 15.94
CA SER A 114 7.78 -17.24 16.06
C SER A 114 8.92 -17.01 15.06
N GLU A 115 9.96 -17.84 15.12
CA GLU A 115 11.17 -17.67 14.30
C GLU A 115 10.87 -17.69 12.79
N ASN A 116 9.89 -18.47 12.35
CA ASN A 116 9.58 -18.67 10.93
C ASN A 116 8.14 -18.37 10.52
N ARG A 117 7.29 -17.98 11.47
CA ARG A 117 5.88 -17.65 11.24
C ARG A 117 5.44 -16.49 12.11
N LEU A 118 4.58 -15.66 11.55
CA LEU A 118 4.02 -14.48 12.18
C LEU A 118 2.53 -14.41 11.79
N THR A 119 1.67 -14.18 12.76
CA THR A 119 0.28 -13.81 12.50
C THR A 119 0.08 -12.38 12.96
N ILE A 120 -0.39 -11.51 12.06
CA ILE A 120 -0.68 -10.11 12.35
C ILE A 120 -2.12 -9.78 11.95
N GLN A 121 -2.73 -8.88 12.69
CA GLN A 121 -3.96 -8.22 12.29
C GLN A 121 -3.61 -6.87 11.67
N LEU A 122 -4.00 -6.70 10.41
CA LEU A 122 -3.89 -5.48 9.64
C LEU A 122 -5.22 -4.74 9.68
N PHE A 123 -5.20 -3.48 10.10
CA PHE A 123 -6.34 -2.58 10.05
C PHE A 123 -6.13 -1.57 8.92
N LEU A 124 -7.15 -1.41 8.09
CA LEU A 124 -7.14 -0.55 6.91
C LEU A 124 -8.33 0.40 6.93
N GLU A 125 -8.09 1.64 6.55
CA GLU A 125 -9.13 2.56 6.12
C GLU A 125 -8.99 2.83 4.65
N ARG A 126 -10.09 2.67 3.90
CA ARG A 126 -10.19 3.16 2.53
C ARG A 126 -10.90 4.50 2.54
N SER A 127 -10.29 5.52 1.94
CA SER A 127 -10.97 6.80 1.70
C SER A 127 -12.05 6.69 0.63
N THR A 128 -12.90 7.71 0.53
CA THR A 128 -13.94 7.77 -0.50
C THR A 128 -13.30 7.83 -1.90
N ALA A 129 -13.85 7.06 -2.84
CA ALA A 129 -13.51 7.10 -4.25
C ALA A 129 -14.73 7.44 -5.11
N LEU A 130 -14.48 7.75 -6.37
CA LEU A 130 -15.50 7.85 -7.41
C LEU A 130 -15.29 6.75 -8.45
N LEU A 131 -16.40 6.16 -8.89
CA LEU A 131 -16.45 5.28 -10.04
C LEU A 131 -17.03 6.05 -11.21
N LEU A 132 -16.22 6.34 -12.22
CA LEU A 132 -16.65 7.03 -13.44
C LEU A 132 -16.96 6.01 -14.51
N ASN A 133 -18.24 5.83 -14.85
CA ASN A 133 -18.64 4.96 -15.94
C ASN A 133 -18.21 5.59 -17.28
N LEU A 134 -17.50 4.82 -18.11
CA LEU A 134 -16.89 5.31 -19.35
C LEU A 134 -17.90 5.49 -20.49
N GLU A 135 -19.03 4.79 -20.45
CA GLU A 135 -20.07 4.86 -21.48
C GLU A 135 -21.01 6.06 -21.25
N SER A 136 -21.51 6.20 -20.02
CA SER A 136 -22.48 7.24 -19.65
C SER A 136 -21.84 8.53 -19.14
N GLY A 137 -20.56 8.50 -18.74
CA GLY A 137 -19.88 9.61 -18.06
C GLY A 137 -20.40 9.89 -16.65
N VAL A 138 -21.30 9.05 -16.12
CA VAL A 138 -21.88 9.23 -14.79
C VAL A 138 -20.88 8.79 -13.71
N ALA A 139 -20.68 9.65 -12.72
CA ALA A 139 -19.87 9.35 -11.55
C ALA A 139 -20.75 8.80 -10.41
N SER A 140 -20.34 7.68 -9.83
CA SER A 140 -20.94 7.08 -8.64
C SER A 140 -19.97 7.10 -7.48
N LYS A 141 -20.47 7.28 -6.25
CA LYS A 141 -19.61 7.32 -5.06
C LYS A 141 -19.32 5.92 -4.54
N ILE A 142 -18.04 5.62 -4.31
CA ILE A 142 -17.58 4.47 -3.54
C ILE A 142 -17.27 5.00 -2.12
N PRO A 143 -18.12 4.71 -1.11
CA PRO A 143 -17.91 5.24 0.23
C PRO A 143 -16.61 4.71 0.84
N GLY A 144 -15.98 5.55 1.66
CA GLY A 144 -14.87 5.10 2.50
C GLY A 144 -15.34 4.02 3.48
N VAL A 145 -14.44 3.12 3.84
CA VAL A 145 -14.75 1.97 4.70
C VAL A 145 -13.54 1.58 5.53
N ALA A 146 -13.76 1.34 6.82
CA ALA A 146 -12.79 0.70 7.69
C ALA A 146 -12.92 -0.83 7.57
N SER A 147 -11.80 -1.52 7.54
CA SER A 147 -11.73 -2.97 7.40
C SER A 147 -10.53 -3.51 8.16
N ASN A 148 -10.54 -4.81 8.43
CA ASN A 148 -9.37 -5.49 8.95
C ASN A 148 -9.20 -6.85 8.26
N ALA A 149 -7.98 -7.37 8.31
CA ALA A 149 -7.64 -8.69 7.84
C ALA A 149 -6.58 -9.29 8.77
N THR A 150 -6.61 -10.59 8.96
CA THR A 150 -5.53 -11.31 9.65
C THR A 150 -4.63 -11.94 8.60
N PHE A 151 -3.33 -11.64 8.62
CA PHE A 151 -2.34 -12.24 7.73
C PHE A 151 -1.51 -13.26 8.47
N ASP A 152 -1.33 -14.42 7.84
CA ASP A 152 -0.27 -15.35 8.20
C ASP A 152 0.91 -15.12 7.25
N ILE A 153 2.05 -14.78 7.84
CA ILE A 153 3.31 -14.53 7.15
C ILE A 153 4.27 -15.63 7.57
N GLU A 154 4.94 -16.25 6.60
CA GLU A 154 5.89 -17.32 6.86
C GLU A 154 7.15 -17.17 6.03
N ILE A 155 8.24 -17.79 6.48
CA ILE A 155 9.45 -17.91 5.70
C ILE A 155 9.29 -19.09 4.73
N SER A 156 9.36 -18.81 3.43
CA SER A 156 9.39 -19.81 2.37
C SER A 156 10.61 -19.57 1.50
N GLN A 157 11.43 -20.60 1.28
CA GLN A 157 12.68 -20.48 0.49
C GLN A 157 13.61 -19.35 1.00
N ASN A 158 13.68 -19.17 2.32
CA ASN A 158 14.47 -18.12 2.98
C ASN A 158 14.00 -16.68 2.72
N VAL A 159 12.74 -16.50 2.30
CA VAL A 159 12.11 -15.18 2.09
C VAL A 159 10.78 -15.15 2.85
N TRP A 160 10.51 -14.06 3.56
CA TRP A 160 9.19 -13.86 4.16
C TRP A 160 8.12 -13.69 3.08
N GLN A 161 6.93 -14.25 3.29
CA GLN A 161 5.84 -14.13 2.34
C GLN A 161 4.49 -14.18 3.06
N ILE A 162 3.52 -13.38 2.58
CA ILE A 162 2.11 -13.49 3.01
C ILE A 162 1.54 -14.77 2.40
N ALA A 163 1.22 -15.75 3.26
CA ALA A 163 0.79 -17.09 2.85
C ALA A 163 -0.73 -17.21 2.77
N SER A 164 -1.43 -16.64 3.74
CA SER A 164 -2.89 -16.67 3.83
C SER A 164 -3.44 -15.43 4.52
N SER A 165 -4.73 -15.20 4.36
CA SER A 165 -5.46 -14.26 5.21
C SER A 165 -6.86 -14.75 5.58
N SER A 166 -7.37 -14.25 6.70
CA SER A 166 -8.80 -14.27 7.01
C SER A 166 -9.35 -12.85 7.05
N LEU A 167 -10.61 -12.71 6.66
CA LEU A 167 -11.41 -11.47 6.71
C LEU A 167 -12.42 -11.58 7.84
#